data_AF-A0A2E3HXZ5-F1
#
_entry.id   AF-A0A2E3HXZ5-F1
#
_cell.length_a   1.000
_cell.length_b   1.000
_cell.length_c   1.000
_cell.angle_alpha   90.00
_cell.angle_beta   90.00
_cell.angle_gamma   90.00
#
_symmetry.space_group_name_H-M   'P 1'
#
loop_
_entity.id
_entity.type
_entity.pdbx_description
1 polymer ?
#
loop_
_entity_poly.entity_id
_entity_poly.type
_entity_poly.pdbx_seq_one_letter_code
_entity_poly.pdbx_strand_id
1 'polypeptide(L)'
;MQTAPKQDPGTIVFYDAYGVFINKGTVGALPDMLTFTPNGRYLLVDNEESPAEYCPDGAGNPEGSISVIDLRFGASKVKQSDVRTADFKQFNQENIDPSIRILGLGATIAQDLAPEYIAVSADSQTAWVA
;
A
#
# COMPACT_ATOMS: atom_id res chain seq x y z
N MET A 1 9.72 3.50 3.90
CA MET A 1 10.45 3.15 5.14
C MET A 1 9.52 2.31 5.99
N GLN A 2 9.88 1.05 6.23
CA GLN A 2 9.18 0.16 7.14
C GLN A 2 9.51 0.47 8.61
N THR A 3 8.68 -0.04 9.51
CA THR A 3 8.81 0.08 10.97
C THR A 3 9.10 -1.26 11.63
N ALA A 4 9.44 -1.23 12.93
CA ALA A 4 9.53 -2.40 13.79
C ALA A 4 8.66 -2.14 15.04
N PRO A 5 7.54 -2.86 15.24
CA PRO A 5 7.04 -4.01 14.47
C PRO A 5 6.59 -3.66 13.03
N LYS A 6 6.59 -4.66 12.13
CA LYS A 6 6.29 -4.49 10.70
C LYS A 6 4.83 -4.11 10.43
N GLN A 7 3.96 -4.36 11.40
CA GLN A 7 2.53 -4.08 11.36
C GLN A 7 2.22 -2.58 11.57
N ASP A 8 3.17 -1.82 12.11
CA ASP A 8 2.98 -0.39 12.30
C ASP A 8 2.99 0.35 10.96
N PRO A 9 2.29 1.51 10.87
CA PRO A 9 2.30 2.33 9.68
C PRO A 9 3.71 2.75 9.26
N GLY A 10 4.01 2.55 7.97
CA GLY A 10 5.25 2.98 7.35
C GLY A 10 5.31 4.49 7.09
N THR A 11 6.43 4.92 6.53
CA THR A 11 6.65 6.31 6.12
C THR A 11 7.18 6.39 4.69
N ILE A 12 6.55 7.25 3.87
CA ILE A 12 7.14 7.71 2.60
C ILE A 12 7.96 8.97 2.86
N VAL A 13 9.13 9.07 2.24
CA VAL A 13 10.05 10.21 2.40
C VAL A 13 10.44 10.72 1.03
N PHE A 14 10.27 12.02 0.82
CA PHE A 14 10.63 12.71 -0.41
C PHE A 14 11.98 13.40 -0.25
N TYR A 15 12.87 13.19 -1.22
CA TYR A 15 14.15 13.86 -1.35
C TYR A 15 14.25 14.48 -2.75
N ASP A 16 15.06 15.53 -2.89
CA ASP A 16 15.43 16.03 -4.22
C ASP A 16 16.53 15.16 -4.86
N ALA A 17 16.90 15.49 -6.10
CA ALA A 17 17.93 14.76 -6.84
C ALA A 17 19.33 14.86 -6.22
N TYR A 18 19.53 15.76 -5.25
CA TYR A 18 20.77 15.94 -4.50
C TYR A 18 20.73 15.27 -3.12
N GLY A 19 19.62 14.61 -2.78
CA GLY A 19 19.43 13.94 -1.49
C GLY A 19 19.01 14.89 -0.36
N VAL A 20 18.57 16.13 -0.67
CA VAL A 20 18.04 17.05 0.34
C VAL A 20 16.61 16.64 0.67
N PHE A 21 16.33 16.50 1.97
CA PHE A 21 15.00 16.17 2.46
C PHE A 21 13.99 17.25 2.04
N ILE A 22 12.87 16.81 1.46
CA ILE A 22 11.76 17.67 1.04
C ILE A 22 10.60 17.57 2.03
N ASN A 23 10.09 16.35 2.25
CA ASN A 23 8.89 16.11 3.05
C ASN A 23 8.73 14.62 3.40
N LYS A 24 7.78 14.28 4.27
CA LYS A 24 7.39 12.89 4.57
C LYS A 24 5.90 12.77 4.87
N GLY A 25 5.36 11.57 4.72
CA GLY A 25 3.99 11.21 5.08
C GLY A 25 3.89 9.78 5.61
N THR A 26 2.85 9.51 6.39
CA THR A 26 2.55 8.16 6.88
C THR A 26 1.77 7.40 5.83
N VAL A 27 2.15 6.15 5.58
CA VAL A 27 1.50 5.19 4.66
C VAL A 27 1.08 3.94 5.44
N GLY A 28 0.55 2.92 4.76
CA GLY A 28 0.21 1.65 5.37
C GLY A 28 1.42 0.87 5.92
N ALA A 29 1.14 -0.29 6.49
CA ALA A 29 2.17 -1.18 7.04
C ALA A 29 3.08 -1.74 5.95
N LEU A 30 4.33 -2.07 6.31
CA LEU A 30 5.32 -2.71 5.43
C LEU A 30 5.29 -2.21 3.95
N PRO A 31 5.57 -0.92 3.69
CA PRO A 31 5.60 -0.41 2.32
C PRO A 31 6.80 -1.00 1.56
N ASP A 32 6.56 -1.66 0.42
CA ASP A 32 7.58 -2.44 -0.30
C ASP A 32 7.94 -1.83 -1.67
N MET A 33 6.93 -1.63 -2.52
CA MET A 33 6.97 -1.05 -3.85
C MET A 33 6.37 0.36 -3.88
N LEU A 34 6.90 1.17 -4.80
CA LEU A 34 6.32 2.47 -5.13
C LEU A 34 6.33 2.69 -6.63
N THR A 35 5.32 3.39 -7.14
CA THR A 35 5.25 3.76 -8.54
C THR A 35 4.58 5.11 -8.75
N PHE A 36 5.17 5.93 -9.62
CA PHE A 36 4.55 7.19 -10.03
C PHE A 36 3.61 6.93 -11.20
N THR A 37 2.44 7.58 -11.16
CA THR A 37 1.61 7.70 -12.36
C THR A 37 2.40 8.41 -13.49
N PRO A 38 2.24 8.01 -14.77
CA PRO A 38 2.97 8.64 -15.87
C PRO A 38 2.82 10.17 -15.97
N ASN A 39 1.69 10.71 -15.55
CA ASN A 39 1.45 12.16 -15.51
C ASN A 39 2.02 12.87 -14.25
N GLY A 40 2.65 12.13 -13.35
CA GLY A 40 3.28 12.62 -12.12
C GLY A 40 2.32 13.13 -11.04
N ARG A 41 1.00 12.96 -11.20
CA ARG A 41 0.00 13.52 -10.27
C ARG A 41 -0.18 12.69 -9.01
N TYR A 42 0.15 11.41 -9.07
CA TYR A 42 0.03 10.49 -7.94
C TYR A 42 1.27 9.60 -7.80
N LEU A 43 1.59 9.29 -6.56
CA LEU A 43 2.49 8.20 -6.15
C LEU A 43 1.64 7.13 -5.49
N LEU A 44 1.80 5.88 -5.93
CA LEU A 44 1.17 4.71 -5.35
C LEU A 44 2.23 3.94 -4.56
N VAL A 45 1.87 3.47 -3.38
CA VAL A 45 2.73 2.67 -2.50
C VAL A 45 1.92 1.46 -2.08
N ASP A 46 2.38 0.27 -2.41
CA ASP A 46 1.78 -0.93 -1.84
C ASP A 46 2.19 -1.05 -0.37
N ASN A 47 1.35 -1.71 0.41
CA ASN A 47 1.53 -1.86 1.85
C ASN A 47 1.24 -3.32 2.10
N GLU A 48 2.30 -4.11 2.18
CA GLU A 48 2.23 -5.55 2.34
C GLU A 48 1.72 -5.88 3.75
N GLU A 49 1.05 -7.02 3.87
CA GLU A 49 0.87 -7.64 5.16
C GLU A 49 2.18 -8.32 5.57
N SER A 50 2.70 -8.01 6.75
CA SER A 50 3.66 -8.92 7.37
C SER A 50 2.86 -9.90 8.21
N PRO A 51 2.85 -11.21 7.92
CA PRO A 51 2.50 -12.17 8.96
C PRO A 51 3.43 -11.88 10.13
N ALA A 52 2.86 -11.49 11.27
CA ALA A 52 3.58 -11.59 12.52
C ALA A 52 3.80 -13.09 12.71
N GLU A 53 4.98 -13.60 12.33
CA GLU A 53 5.45 -14.96 12.57
C GLU A 53 4.32 -15.99 12.80
N TYR A 54 3.58 -16.39 11.76
CA TYR A 54 2.53 -17.43 11.90
C TYR A 54 1.65 -17.26 13.16
N CYS A 55 0.94 -16.13 13.33
CA CYS A 55 -0.16 -16.07 14.29
C CYS A 55 -1.16 -17.19 13.96
N PRO A 56 -1.34 -18.22 14.81
CA PRO A 56 -2.12 -19.42 14.48
C PRO A 56 -3.64 -19.16 14.35
N ASP A 57 -4.08 -17.92 14.55
CA ASP A 57 -5.47 -17.46 14.50
C ASP A 57 -5.69 -16.21 13.64
N GLY A 58 -4.68 -15.74 12.90
CA GLY A 58 -4.77 -14.50 12.10
C GLY A 58 -4.91 -13.21 12.93
N ALA A 59 -4.86 -13.29 14.27
CA ALA A 59 -5.00 -12.15 15.15
C ALA A 59 -3.74 -11.27 15.07
N GLY A 60 -3.91 -10.05 14.54
CA GLY A 60 -2.85 -9.05 14.46
C GLY A 60 -2.17 -8.90 13.09
N ASN A 61 -2.59 -9.64 12.06
CA ASN A 61 -2.16 -9.35 10.69
C ASN A 61 -2.91 -8.13 10.16
N PRO A 62 -2.23 -7.03 9.82
CA PRO A 62 -2.86 -5.92 9.10
C PRO A 62 -3.26 -6.39 7.71
N GLU A 63 -4.35 -5.84 7.19
CA GLU A 63 -4.77 -6.06 5.80
C GLU A 63 -3.80 -5.37 4.84
N GLY A 64 -3.48 -6.02 3.73
CA GLY A 64 -2.83 -5.37 2.61
C GLY A 64 -3.63 -4.16 2.10
N SER A 65 -2.92 -3.15 1.59
CA SER A 65 -3.57 -1.94 1.05
C SER A 65 -2.68 -1.15 0.11
N ILE A 66 -3.26 -0.22 -0.64
CA ILE A 66 -2.52 0.75 -1.46
C ILE A 66 -2.68 2.15 -0.89
N SER A 67 -1.56 2.82 -0.64
CA SER A 67 -1.51 4.24 -0.29
C SER A 67 -1.38 5.05 -1.58
N VAL A 68 -2.35 5.93 -1.81
CA VAL A 68 -2.44 6.83 -2.97
C VAL A 68 -2.12 8.25 -2.49
N ILE A 69 -0.95 8.77 -2.87
CA ILE A 69 -0.49 10.11 -2.49
C ILE A 69 -0.71 11.08 -3.65
N ASP A 70 -1.44 12.17 -3.39
CA ASP A 70 -1.65 13.25 -4.36
C ASP A 70 -0.44 14.20 -4.41
N LEU A 71 0.16 14.31 -5.59
CA LEU A 71 1.36 15.11 -5.87
C LEU A 71 1.08 16.29 -6.81
N ARG A 72 -0.19 16.60 -7.10
CA ARG A 72 -0.55 17.69 -8.05
C ARG A 72 0.03 19.05 -7.70
N PHE A 73 0.30 19.29 -6.41
CA PHE A 73 0.90 20.53 -5.90
C PHE A 73 2.38 20.37 -5.50
N GLY A 74 3.00 19.24 -5.85
CA GLY A 74 4.38 18.89 -5.56
C GLY A 74 4.60 18.24 -4.19
N ALA A 75 5.65 17.42 -4.09
CA ALA A 75 6.00 16.66 -2.90
C ALA A 75 6.19 17.52 -1.62
N SER A 76 6.68 18.76 -1.78
CA SER A 76 6.87 19.71 -0.67
C SER A 76 5.56 20.23 -0.07
N LYS A 77 4.42 20.02 -0.74
CA LYS A 77 3.10 20.47 -0.31
C LYS A 77 2.21 19.34 0.18
N VAL A 78 2.64 18.09 0.05
CA VAL A 78 1.92 16.91 0.53
C VAL A 78 1.65 17.04 2.02
N LYS A 79 0.39 16.84 2.39
CA LYS A 79 -0.08 16.72 3.77
C LYS A 79 -0.57 15.29 4.00
N GLN A 80 -0.74 14.90 5.26
CA GLN A 80 -1.32 13.59 5.57
C GLN A 80 -2.73 13.41 4.98
N SER A 81 -3.50 14.51 4.82
CA SER A 81 -4.82 14.48 4.16
C SER A 81 -4.77 14.14 2.67
N ASP A 82 -3.59 14.25 2.03
CA ASP A 82 -3.37 13.94 0.62
C ASP A 82 -2.97 12.47 0.42
N VAL A 83 -2.77 11.72 1.52
CA VAL A 83 -2.56 10.27 1.51
C VAL A 83 -3.90 9.59 1.74
N ARG A 84 -4.35 8.83 0.75
CA ARG A 84 -5.58 8.03 0.82
C ARG A 84 -5.25 6.56 0.76
N THR A 85 -6.05 5.74 1.42
CA THR A 85 -5.87 4.27 1.41
C THR A 85 -6.97 3.63 0.58
N ALA A 86 -6.58 2.80 -0.38
CA ALA A 86 -7.46 1.82 -1.00
C ALA A 86 -7.24 0.49 -0.28
N ASP A 87 -8.29 -0.01 0.38
CA ASP A 87 -8.28 -1.29 1.09
C ASP A 87 -8.94 -2.41 0.28
N PHE A 88 -8.83 -3.63 0.79
CA PHE A 88 -9.35 -4.85 0.14
C PHE A 88 -10.59 -5.41 0.85
N LYS A 89 -11.17 -4.67 1.79
CA LYS A 89 -12.28 -5.16 2.64
C LYS A 89 -13.51 -5.55 1.85
N GLN A 90 -13.73 -4.92 0.70
CA GLN A 90 -14.85 -5.24 -0.17
C GLN A 90 -14.81 -6.72 -0.63
N PHE A 91 -13.62 -7.29 -0.84
CA PHE A 91 -13.47 -8.68 -1.27
C PHE A 91 -13.89 -9.70 -0.20
N ASN A 92 -13.96 -9.30 1.08
CA ASN A 92 -14.49 -10.15 2.15
C ASN A 92 -15.98 -10.50 1.97
N GLN A 93 -16.71 -9.72 1.16
CA GLN A 93 -18.15 -9.87 0.94
C GLN A 93 -18.48 -10.40 -0.46
N GLU A 94 -17.47 -10.63 -1.29
CA GLU A 94 -17.64 -11.04 -2.69
C GLU A 94 -17.23 -12.50 -2.92
N ASN A 95 -17.86 -13.12 -3.92
CA ASN A 95 -17.32 -14.35 -4.48
C ASN A 95 -16.11 -13.99 -5.34
N ILE A 96 -14.92 -14.09 -4.74
CA ILE A 96 -13.67 -13.97 -5.47
C ILE A 96 -13.51 -15.16 -6.44
N ASP A 97 -12.70 -14.95 -7.48
CA ASP A 97 -12.40 -16.01 -8.44
C ASP A 97 -11.84 -17.24 -7.70
N PRO A 98 -12.38 -18.46 -7.92
CA PRO A 98 -11.93 -19.66 -7.23
C PRO A 98 -10.47 -20.03 -7.52
N SER A 99 -9.82 -19.41 -8.51
CA SER A 99 -8.39 -19.54 -8.76
C SER A 99 -7.52 -18.71 -7.81
N ILE A 100 -8.09 -17.72 -7.11
CA ILE A 100 -7.41 -16.95 -6.08
C ILE A 100 -7.22 -17.84 -4.85
N ARG A 101 -5.96 -18.03 -4.47
CA ARG A 101 -5.58 -18.90 -3.38
C ARG A 101 -5.62 -18.14 -2.07
N ILE A 102 -6.52 -18.52 -1.18
CA ILE A 102 -6.56 -18.04 0.21
C ILE A 102 -5.86 -19.07 1.11
N LEU A 103 -4.79 -18.65 1.78
CA LEU A 103 -3.84 -19.47 2.54
C LEU A 103 -4.03 -19.35 4.06
N GLY A 104 -4.36 -18.16 4.55
CA GLY A 104 -4.46 -17.86 5.97
C GLY A 104 -5.56 -18.66 6.68
N LEU A 105 -5.18 -19.55 7.59
CA LEU A 105 -6.13 -20.25 8.46
C LEU A 105 -6.82 -19.22 9.38
N GLY A 106 -8.10 -18.96 9.13
CA GLY A 106 -8.89 -17.99 9.91
C GLY A 106 -8.73 -16.53 9.48
N ALA A 107 -7.93 -16.24 8.45
CA ALA A 107 -7.84 -14.91 7.86
C ALA A 107 -9.08 -14.61 7.00
N THR A 108 -9.47 -13.33 6.95
CA THR A 108 -10.37 -12.84 5.90
C THR A 108 -9.62 -12.72 4.58
N ILE A 109 -10.33 -12.65 3.45
CA ILE A 109 -9.71 -12.49 2.13
C ILE A 109 -8.81 -11.24 2.12
N ALA A 110 -9.28 -10.11 2.66
CA ALA A 110 -8.53 -8.86 2.72
C ALA A 110 -7.23 -8.96 3.56
N GLN A 111 -7.14 -9.90 4.49
CA GLN A 111 -5.95 -10.14 5.32
C GLN A 111 -4.96 -11.13 4.69
N ASP A 112 -5.32 -11.72 3.55
CA ASP A 112 -4.51 -12.70 2.83
C ASP A 112 -4.14 -12.19 1.41
N LEU A 113 -4.65 -11.02 1.03
CA LEU A 113 -4.30 -10.32 -0.19
C LEU A 113 -3.13 -9.37 0.08
N ALA A 114 -1.92 -9.88 -0.10
CA ALA A 114 -0.68 -9.12 -0.05
C ALA A 114 -0.35 -8.51 -1.43
N PRO A 115 -0.39 -7.18 -1.60
CA PRO A 115 0.05 -6.55 -2.84
C PRO A 115 1.59 -6.47 -2.86
N GLU A 116 2.21 -6.84 -3.97
CA GLU A 116 3.67 -6.78 -4.17
C GLU A 116 4.06 -5.96 -5.42
N TYR A 117 3.10 -5.71 -6.31
CA TYR A 117 3.39 -5.00 -7.56
C TYR A 117 2.24 -4.11 -8.05
N ILE A 118 2.59 -2.89 -8.47
CA ILE A 118 1.66 -1.93 -9.07
C ILE A 118 2.05 -1.60 -10.50
N ALA A 119 1.19 -1.93 -11.46
CA ALA A 119 1.29 -1.46 -12.84
C ALA A 119 0.35 -0.27 -13.07
N VAL A 120 0.79 0.78 -13.77
CA VAL A 120 -0.04 1.94 -14.09
C VAL A 120 -0.21 2.07 -15.61
N SER A 121 -1.45 2.27 -16.04
CA SER A 121 -1.82 2.58 -17.42
C SER A 121 -1.14 3.85 -17.94
N ALA A 122 -0.86 3.88 -19.25
CA ALA A 122 -0.18 5.02 -19.89
C ALA A 122 -0.96 6.34 -19.76
N ASP A 123 -2.29 6.30 -19.69
CA ASP A 123 -3.14 7.48 -19.51
C ASP A 123 -3.28 7.90 -18.03
N SER A 124 -2.65 7.17 -17.11
CA SER A 124 -2.66 7.41 -15.67
C SER A 124 -4.05 7.28 -15.01
N GLN A 125 -5.01 6.61 -15.64
CA GLN A 125 -6.38 6.48 -15.11
C GLN A 125 -6.62 5.18 -14.35
N THR A 126 -5.87 4.14 -14.66
CA THR A 126 -6.00 2.81 -14.06
C THR A 126 -4.66 2.32 -13.53
N ALA A 127 -4.70 1.73 -12.34
CA ALA A 127 -3.60 0.94 -11.79
C ALA A 127 -4.10 -0.49 -11.53
N TRP A 128 -3.24 -1.47 -11.77
CA TRP A 128 -3.45 -2.87 -11.42
C TRP A 128 -2.49 -3.25 -10.31
N VAL A 129 -3.00 -4.03 -9.37
CA VAL A 129 -2.26 -4.53 -8.21
C VAL A 129 -2.21 -6.05 -8.34
N ALA A 130 -1.04 -6.62 -8.11
CA ALA A 130 -0.80 -8.06 -8.08
C ALA A 130 -0.13 -8.44 -6.77
#